data_AF-A0A348Z439-F1
#
_entry.id   AF-A0A348Z439-F1
#
_cell.length_a   1.000
_cell.length_b   1.000
_cell.length_c   1.000
_cell.angle_alpha   90.00
_cell.angle_beta   90.00
_cell.angle_gamma   90.00
#
_symmetry.space_group_name_H-M   'P 1'
#
loop_
_entity.id
_entity.type
_entity.pdbx_description
1 polymer ?
#
loop_
_entity_poly.entity_id
_entity_poly.type
_entity_poly.pdbx_seq_one_letter_code
_entity_poly.pdbx_strand_id
1 'polypeptide(L)'
;MKISTKLGAMILLIILNTGILMFFTLSSLNNISAKVDEHQTENTPLMITTLSLQKDIVQIQQWLTDISATRGKSGLDEGFDEAAKFYESAKNNINRLEELGGDGQTLSSISQNLDDYYKMGIDMANAYIKDGTDAGNLY
;
A
#
# COMPACT_ATOMS: atom_id res chain seq x y z
N MET A 1 15.00 -58.50 37.69
CA MET A 1 13.85 -57.57 37.58
C MET A 1 14.24 -56.11 37.87
N LYS A 2 15.37 -55.59 37.35
CA LYS A 2 15.85 -54.22 37.67
C LYS A 2 16.18 -53.37 36.43
N ILE A 3 16.43 -53.98 35.27
CA ILE A 3 16.83 -53.28 34.03
C ILE A 3 15.62 -52.97 33.15
N SER A 4 14.72 -53.93 32.92
CA SER A 4 13.50 -53.72 32.11
C SER A 4 12.57 -52.65 32.67
N THR A 5 12.37 -52.61 34.00
CA THR A 5 11.56 -51.58 34.66
C THR A 5 12.18 -50.18 34.56
N LYS A 6 13.52 -50.07 34.66
CA LYS A 6 14.24 -48.80 34.46
C LYS A 6 14.19 -48.33 33.01
N LEU A 7 14.29 -49.27 32.07
CA LEU A 7 14.17 -48.99 30.63
C LEU A 7 12.75 -48.49 30.30
N GLY A 8 11.72 -49.14 30.83
CA GLY A 8 10.33 -48.70 30.68
C GLY A 8 10.10 -47.31 31.27
N ALA A 9 10.64 -47.02 32.46
CA ALA A 9 10.54 -45.70 33.07
C ALA A 9 11.24 -44.60 32.25
N MET A 10 12.42 -44.89 31.66
CA MET A 10 13.10 -43.94 30.76
C MET A 10 12.31 -43.69 29.48
N ILE A 11 11.76 -44.73 28.85
CA ILE A 11 10.92 -44.59 27.65
C ILE A 11 9.69 -43.73 27.96
N LEU A 12 9.05 -43.97 29.10
CA LEU A 12 7.87 -43.22 29.52
C LEU A 12 8.20 -41.74 29.78
N LEU A 13 9.36 -41.47 30.38
CA LEU A 13 9.89 -40.11 30.54
C LEU A 13 10.13 -39.40 29.21
N ILE A 14 10.72 -40.10 28.22
CA ILE A 14 10.97 -39.54 26.88
C ILE A 14 9.65 -39.22 26.17
N ILE A 15 8.67 -40.13 26.23
CA ILE A 15 7.34 -39.90 25.64
C ILE A 15 6.68 -38.69 26.29
N LEU A 16 6.72 -38.58 27.62
CA LEU A 16 6.12 -37.46 28.33
C LEU A 16 6.77 -36.13 27.95
N ASN A 17 8.11 -36.10 27.90
CA ASN A 17 8.87 -34.91 27.53
C ASN A 17 8.57 -34.48 26.08
N THR A 18 8.50 -35.45 25.16
CA THR A 18 8.15 -35.21 23.76
C THR A 18 6.73 -34.67 23.63
N GLY A 19 5.76 -35.21 24.39
CA GLY A 19 4.38 -34.72 24.40
C GLY A 19 4.26 -33.29 24.92
N ILE A 20 5.02 -32.94 25.96
CA ILE A 20 5.08 -31.56 26.49
C ILE A 20 5.65 -30.60 25.45
N LEU A 21 6.77 -30.97 24.81
CA LEU A 21 7.37 -30.16 23.74
C LEU A 21 6.41 -30.00 22.55
N MET A 22 5.70 -31.07 22.17
CA MET A 22 4.70 -31.03 21.11
C MET A 22 3.54 -30.10 21.46
N PHE A 23 3.05 -30.14 22.70
CA PHE A 23 2.00 -29.24 23.18
C PHE A 23 2.43 -27.76 23.12
N PHE A 24 3.64 -27.45 23.58
CA PHE A 24 4.19 -26.09 23.46
C PHE A 24 4.33 -25.65 22.00
N THR A 25 4.78 -26.56 21.13
CA THR A 25 4.94 -26.29 19.70
C THR A 25 3.58 -25.98 19.04
N LEU A 26 2.57 -26.81 19.29
CA LEU A 26 1.21 -26.60 18.75
C LEU A 26 0.59 -25.29 19.26
N SER A 27 0.78 -24.97 20.54
CA SER A 27 0.30 -23.70 21.11
C SER A 27 0.99 -22.49 20.48
N SER A 28 2.30 -22.60 20.24
CA SER A 28 3.08 -21.55 19.56
C SER A 28 2.64 -21.38 18.11
N LEU A 29 2.37 -22.47 17.39
CA LEU A 29 1.84 -22.44 16.02
C LEU A 29 0.47 -21.74 15.94
N ASN A 30 -0.43 -21.99 16.91
CA ASN A 30 -1.72 -21.30 16.95
C ASN A 30 -1.57 -19.78 17.15
N ASN A 31 -0.65 -19.35 18.02
CA ASN A 31 -0.36 -17.93 18.23
C ASN A 31 0.30 -17.29 17.00
N ILE A 32 1.16 -18.02 16.29
CA ILE A 32 1.77 -17.57 15.04
C ILE A 32 0.70 -17.46 13.95
N SER A 33 -0.19 -18.44 13.82
CA SER A 33 -1.29 -18.39 12.84
C SER A 33 -2.16 -17.15 13.03
N ALA A 34 -2.57 -16.86 14.27
CA ALA A 34 -3.36 -15.67 14.58
C ALA A 34 -2.64 -14.36 14.21
N LYS A 35 -1.33 -14.26 14.49
CA LYS A 35 -0.53 -13.08 14.11
C LYS A 35 -0.33 -12.98 12.59
N VAL A 36 -0.15 -14.10 11.91
CA VAL A 36 -0.01 -14.14 10.45
C VAL A 36 -1.32 -13.68 9.80
N ASP A 37 -2.47 -14.11 10.32
CA ASP A 37 -3.77 -13.66 9.84
C ASP A 37 -3.92 -12.14 10.01
N GLU A 38 -3.62 -11.59 11.19
CA GLU A 38 -3.61 -10.14 11.45
C GLU A 38 -2.71 -9.37 10.45
N HIS A 39 -1.47 -9.84 10.25
CA HIS A 39 -0.55 -9.21 9.30
C HIS A 39 -1.04 -9.29 7.85
N GLN A 40 -1.73 -10.35 7.46
CA GLN A 40 -2.27 -10.52 6.12
C GLN A 40 -3.56 -9.72 5.88
N THR A 41 -4.40 -9.54 6.91
CA THR A 41 -5.71 -8.88 6.75
C THR A 41 -5.66 -7.38 6.99
N GLU A 42 -4.74 -6.89 7.82
CA GLU A 42 -4.70 -5.48 8.21
C GLU A 42 -3.44 -4.77 7.67
N ASN A 43 -2.27 -5.23 8.10
CA ASN A 43 -1.01 -4.53 7.84
C ASN A 43 -0.59 -4.57 6.37
N THR A 44 -0.71 -5.73 5.72
CA THR A 44 -0.30 -5.90 4.32
C THR A 44 -1.19 -5.09 3.36
N PRO A 45 -2.53 -5.15 3.45
CA PRO A 45 -3.40 -4.30 2.64
C PRO A 45 -3.14 -2.81 2.86
N LEU A 46 -2.96 -2.36 4.11
CA LEU A 46 -2.67 -0.96 4.42
C LEU A 46 -1.38 -0.49 3.71
N MET A 47 -0.32 -1.29 3.77
CA MET A 47 0.94 -0.99 3.11
C MET A 47 0.80 -0.95 1.59
N ILE A 48 0.14 -1.94 0.99
CA ILE A 48 -0.05 -2.02 -0.47
C ILE A 48 -0.92 -0.86 -0.98
N THR A 49 -1.99 -0.50 -0.27
CA THR A 49 -2.84 0.63 -0.64
C THR A 49 -2.08 1.95 -0.52
N THR A 50 -1.24 2.12 0.50
CA THR A 50 -0.37 3.31 0.64
C THR A 50 0.61 3.42 -0.52
N LEU A 51 1.26 2.32 -0.90
CA LEU A 51 2.17 2.29 -2.05
C LEU A 51 1.43 2.57 -3.37
N SER A 52 0.20 2.08 -3.51
CA SER A 52 -0.65 2.37 -4.68
C SER A 52 -1.02 3.84 -4.76
N LEU A 53 -1.39 4.47 -3.64
CA LEU A 53 -1.63 5.91 -3.58
C LEU A 53 -0.39 6.72 -3.99
N GLN A 54 0.80 6.36 -3.48
CA GLN A 54 2.05 7.02 -3.86
C GLN A 54 2.34 6.89 -5.37
N LYS A 55 2.15 5.68 -5.92
CA LYS A 55 2.29 5.44 -7.35
C LYS A 55 1.34 6.32 -8.16
N ASP A 56 0.07 6.38 -7.78
CA ASP A 56 -0.93 7.16 -8.50
C ASP A 56 -0.55 8.66 -8.53
N ILE A 57 -0.07 9.21 -7.41
CA ILE A 57 0.41 10.60 -7.35
C ILE A 57 1.59 10.85 -8.32
N VAL A 58 2.55 9.92 -8.37
CA VAL A 58 3.68 9.99 -9.31
C VAL A 58 3.19 9.93 -10.76
N GLN A 59 2.22 9.07 -11.06
CA GLN A 59 1.67 8.94 -12.41
C GLN A 59 0.89 10.19 -12.84
N ILE A 60 0.14 10.83 -11.94
CA ILE A 60 -0.48 12.14 -12.19
C ILE A 60 0.59 13.15 -12.64
N GLN A 61 1.68 13.26 -11.88
CA GLN A 61 2.78 14.17 -12.22
C GLN A 61 3.37 13.86 -13.59
N GLN A 62 3.66 12.58 -13.84
CA GLN A 62 4.34 12.15 -15.05
C GLN A 62 3.52 12.52 -16.28
N TRP A 63 2.23 12.18 -16.30
CA TRP A 63 1.37 12.45 -17.45
C TRP A 63 1.16 13.94 -17.69
N LEU A 64 1.00 14.74 -16.63
CA LEU A 64 0.88 16.19 -16.75
C LEU A 64 2.19 16.85 -17.19
N THR A 65 3.34 16.31 -16.78
CA THR A 65 4.65 16.78 -17.23
C THR A 65 4.88 16.43 -18.71
N ASP A 66 4.57 15.20 -19.10
CA ASP A 66 4.75 14.72 -20.46
C ASP A 66 3.91 15.53 -21.45
N ILE A 67 2.61 15.76 -21.15
CA ILE A 67 1.75 16.58 -22.01
C ILE A 67 2.19 18.06 -22.05
N SER A 68 2.73 18.58 -20.95
CA SER A 68 3.34 19.91 -20.91
C SER A 68 4.55 20.01 -21.85
N ALA A 69 5.43 19.01 -21.80
CA ALA A 69 6.64 18.97 -22.62
C ALA A 69 6.35 18.76 -24.12
N THR A 70 5.35 17.93 -24.44
CA THR A 70 4.93 17.67 -25.83
C THR A 70 4.03 18.77 -26.39
N ARG A 71 3.46 19.61 -25.50
CA ARG A 71 2.44 20.62 -25.79
C ARG A 71 1.20 20.05 -26.47
N GLY A 72 0.80 18.82 -26.10
CA GLY A 72 -0.39 18.15 -26.64
C GLY A 72 -0.38 18.03 -28.17
N LYS A 73 0.79 17.84 -28.78
CA LYS A 73 0.89 17.60 -30.24
C LYS A 73 0.05 16.37 -30.62
N SER A 74 -0.51 16.37 -31.83
CA SER A 74 -1.33 15.28 -32.36
C SER A 74 -0.71 13.90 -32.07
N GLY A 75 -1.45 13.05 -31.34
CA GLY A 75 -1.00 11.72 -30.91
C GLY A 75 -0.23 11.69 -29.58
N LEU A 76 -0.15 12.81 -28.87
CA LEU A 76 0.49 12.99 -27.55
C LEU A 76 -0.41 13.81 -26.59
N ASP A 77 -1.72 13.81 -26.83
CA ASP A 77 -2.75 14.59 -26.14
C ASP A 77 -3.51 13.82 -25.03
N GLU A 78 -3.16 12.56 -24.81
CA GLU A 78 -3.81 11.67 -23.83
C GLU A 78 -3.43 11.97 -22.37
N GLY A 79 -2.43 12.82 -22.12
CA GLY A 79 -1.87 13.02 -20.77
C GLY A 79 -2.88 13.54 -19.74
N PHE A 80 -3.87 14.35 -20.14
CA PHE A 80 -4.93 14.77 -19.22
C PHE A 80 -5.87 13.62 -18.83
N ASP A 81 -6.26 12.80 -19.80
CA ASP A 81 -7.15 11.66 -19.57
C ASP A 81 -6.47 10.60 -18.71
N GLU A 82 -5.19 10.32 -18.95
CA GLU A 82 -4.41 9.41 -18.13
C GLU A 82 -4.19 9.94 -16.72
N ALA A 83 -3.84 11.22 -16.55
CA ALA A 83 -3.72 11.84 -15.23
C ALA A 83 -5.04 11.77 -14.44
N ALA A 84 -6.19 11.96 -15.11
CA ALA A 84 -7.51 11.84 -14.48
C ALA A 84 -7.77 10.42 -13.94
N LYS A 85 -7.39 9.37 -14.68
CA LYS A 85 -7.54 7.98 -14.20
C LYS A 85 -6.74 7.72 -12.92
N PHE A 86 -5.51 8.22 -12.85
CA PHE A 86 -4.68 8.08 -11.65
C PHE A 86 -5.17 8.95 -10.50
N TYR A 87 -5.71 10.14 -10.77
CA TYR A 87 -6.38 10.96 -9.76
C TYR A 87 -7.57 10.22 -9.12
N GLU A 88 -8.47 9.66 -9.93
CA GLU A 88 -9.59 8.87 -9.40
C GLU A 88 -9.12 7.61 -8.66
N SER A 89 -8.09 6.93 -9.16
CA SER A 89 -7.45 5.80 -8.46
C SER A 89 -6.89 6.21 -7.09
N ALA A 90 -6.23 7.37 -7.01
CA ALA A 90 -5.71 7.90 -5.77
C ALA A 90 -6.84 8.21 -4.76
N LYS A 91 -7.95 8.81 -5.21
CA LYS A 91 -9.14 9.04 -4.36
C LYS A 91 -9.71 7.73 -3.83
N ASN A 92 -9.80 6.71 -4.68
CA ASN A 92 -10.25 5.38 -4.26
C ASN A 92 -9.30 4.74 -3.25
N ASN A 93 -7.98 4.88 -3.43
CA ASN A 93 -6.99 4.39 -2.48
C ASN A 93 -7.09 5.11 -1.13
N ILE A 94 -7.37 6.42 -1.09
CA ILE A 94 -7.59 7.16 0.16
C ILE A 94 -8.81 6.62 0.90
N ASN A 95 -9.95 6.44 0.21
CA ASN A 95 -11.14 5.85 0.81
C ASN A 95 -10.87 4.43 1.34
N ARG A 96 -10.08 3.64 0.59
CA ARG A 96 -9.69 2.31 1.03
C ARG A 96 -8.79 2.32 2.27
N LEU A 97 -7.90 3.30 2.41
CA LEU A 97 -7.10 3.46 3.64
C LEU A 97 -7.97 3.79 4.84
N GLU A 98 -9.05 4.57 4.65
CA GLU A 98 -10.01 4.87 5.71
C GLU A 98 -10.75 3.59 6.16
N GLU A 99 -11.21 2.76 5.22
CA GLU A 99 -11.82 1.45 5.50
C GLU A 99 -10.87 0.49 6.24
N LEU A 100 -9.56 0.61 5.99
CA LEU A 100 -8.51 -0.20 6.64
C LEU A 100 -8.08 0.38 8.01
N GLY A 101 -8.75 1.42 8.52
CA GLY A 101 -8.49 2.00 9.84
C GLY A 101 -7.43 3.09 9.85
N GLY A 102 -7.12 3.69 8.70
CA GLY A 102 -6.26 4.87 8.62
C GLY A 102 -6.85 6.08 9.34
N ASP A 103 -5.99 7.01 9.76
CA ASP A 103 -6.42 8.23 10.45
C ASP A 103 -7.23 9.15 9.51
N GLY A 104 -8.53 9.25 9.75
CA GLY A 104 -9.46 9.99 8.88
C GLY A 104 -9.11 11.48 8.71
N GLN A 105 -8.56 12.13 9.73
CA GLN A 105 -8.14 13.54 9.64
C GLN A 105 -6.93 13.70 8.70
N THR A 106 -5.94 12.82 8.83
CA THR A 106 -4.78 12.76 7.94
C THR A 106 -5.22 12.44 6.51
N LEU A 107 -6.08 11.44 6.31
CA LEU A 107 -6.57 11.04 4.99
C LEU A 107 -7.40 12.13 4.31
N SER A 108 -8.25 12.83 5.07
CA SER A 108 -8.99 13.99 4.57
C SER A 108 -8.04 15.11 4.12
N SER A 109 -6.99 15.37 4.90
CA SER A 109 -5.97 16.37 4.55
C SER A 109 -5.18 15.97 3.29
N ILE A 110 -4.82 14.68 3.17
CA ILE A 110 -4.16 14.14 1.97
C ILE A 110 -5.08 14.28 0.75
N SER A 111 -6.38 13.97 0.90
CA SER A 111 -7.36 14.13 -0.16
C SER A 111 -7.46 15.58 -0.65
N GLN A 112 -7.52 16.55 0.27
CA GLN A 112 -7.55 17.97 -0.11
C GLN A 112 -6.27 18.40 -0.83
N ASN A 113 -5.10 18.01 -0.31
CA ASN A 113 -3.82 18.30 -0.95
C ASN A 113 -3.71 17.66 -2.34
N LEU A 114 -4.27 16.47 -2.54
CA LEU A 114 -4.33 15.80 -3.85
C LEU A 114 -5.17 16.59 -4.83
N ASP A 115 -6.34 17.10 -4.40
CA ASP A 115 -7.23 17.90 -5.24
C ASP A 115 -6.53 19.21 -5.69
N ASP A 116 -5.85 19.89 -4.76
CA ASP A 116 -5.07 21.09 -5.04
C ASP A 116 -3.87 20.80 -5.96
N TYR A 117 -3.14 19.72 -5.71
CA TYR A 117 -2.01 19.28 -6.51
C TYR A 117 -2.42 18.95 -7.95
N TYR A 118 -3.49 18.17 -8.12
CA TYR A 118 -4.01 17.81 -9.43
C TYR A 118 -4.46 19.06 -10.20
N LYS A 119 -5.22 19.94 -9.55
CA LYS A 119 -5.67 21.20 -10.15
C LYS A 119 -4.50 22.06 -10.60
N MET A 120 -3.50 22.26 -9.73
CA MET A 120 -2.30 23.04 -10.07
C MET A 120 -1.56 22.46 -11.27
N GLY A 121 -1.39 21.12 -11.32
CA GLY A 121 -0.75 20.46 -12.45
C GLY A 121 -1.51 20.62 -13.77
N ILE A 122 -2.85 20.58 -13.74
CA ILE A 122 -3.70 20.84 -14.91
C ILE A 122 -3.53 22.30 -15.38
N ASP A 123 -3.59 23.25 -14.46
CA ASP A 123 -3.48 24.68 -14.78
C ASP A 123 -2.09 25.00 -15.36
N MET A 124 -1.03 24.41 -14.79
CA MET A 124 0.35 24.50 -15.29
C MET A 124 0.49 23.89 -16.70
N ALA A 125 -0.03 22.68 -16.92
CA ALA A 125 0.08 22.01 -18.22
C ALA A 125 -0.65 22.78 -19.32
N ASN A 126 -1.83 23.33 -19.01
CA ASN A 126 -2.55 24.21 -19.93
C ASN A 126 -1.75 25.48 -20.27
N ALA A 127 -1.05 26.07 -19.30
CA ALA A 127 -0.18 27.22 -19.55
C ALA A 127 1.00 26.86 -20.48
N TYR A 128 1.63 25.69 -20.31
CA TYR A 128 2.66 25.20 -21.25
C TYR A 128 2.14 25.00 -22.67
N ILE A 129 0.93 24.44 -22.81
CA ILE A 129 0.30 24.16 -24.11
C ILE A 129 -0.05 25.47 -24.82
N LYS A 130 -0.70 26.40 -24.11
CA LYS A 130 -1.28 27.61 -24.70
C LYS A 130 -0.28 28.76 -24.84
N ASP A 131 0.44 29.05 -23.76
CA ASP A 131 1.23 30.29 -23.61
C ASP A 131 2.75 30.01 -23.59
N GLY A 132 3.14 28.74 -23.55
CA GLY A 132 4.52 28.29 -23.69
C GLY A 132 5.28 28.19 -22.36
N THR A 133 6.59 27.96 -22.46
CA THR A 133 7.45 27.58 -21.34
C THR A 133 7.51 28.65 -20.24
N ASP A 134 7.60 29.92 -20.60
CA ASP A 134 7.69 31.01 -19.62
C ASP A 134 6.42 31.11 -18.77
N ALA A 135 5.25 30.91 -19.37
CA ALA A 135 3.97 30.91 -18.65
C ALA A 135 3.79 29.66 -17.78
N GLY A 136 4.18 28.48 -18.28
CA GLY A 136 4.14 27.24 -17.51
C GLY A 136 5.02 27.26 -16.26
N ASN A 137 6.21 27.88 -16.33
CA ASN A 137 7.16 27.97 -15.21
C ASN A 137 6.72 28.90 -14.05
N LEU A 138 5.56 29.55 -14.13
CA LEU A 138 5.04 30.44 -13.08
C LEU A 138 4.22 29.72 -12.00
N TYR A 139 3.89 28.45 -12.23
CA TYR A 139 3.19 27.58 -11.30
C TYR A 139 4.21 26.83 -10.42
#